data_AF-A0A287CU84-F1
#
_entry.id   AF-A0A287CU84-F1
#
_cell.length_a   1.000
_cell.length_b   1.000
_cell.length_c   1.000
_cell.angle_alpha   90.00
_cell.angle_beta   90.00
_cell.angle_gamma   90.00
#
_symmetry.space_group_name_H-M   'P 1'
#
loop_
_entity.id
_entity.type
_entity.pdbx_description
1 polymer ?
#
loop_
_entity_poly.entity_id
_entity_poly.type
_entity_poly.pdbx_seq_one_letter_code
_entity_poly.pdbx_strand_id
1 'polypeptide(L)'
;MNHGTQPTLESWLSFTLLDAITDKEPVVQEQVCSALRFLGEARPRETLRACDAYLRQHDKLAQPYRALILRAMEMVLSSHIHQLDKDTASILILLASSEMTRTKGLDCDWQRAASSVLVAVGKRFINQVMEEVLSRFQPGVLPHCSVLQTLASLSVSNAFGMVPFLPSILSTMLPMLGMAKQDALRVVFCCALQHFSESTLEYLANLDQAPDPTVRRDAFAADIFSAYDILFHHWLQSRDAKLRLAVVAALGPMSHLLPSEKLEEQLPRLLPGVLSLYKKHAETFHVSKSLGQILEAAVSVGSRTLEAQLDALLATLHTQVGWGRGCRQRWGLPV
;
A
#
# COMPACT_ATOMS: atom_id res chain seq x y z
N MET A 1 36.90 -16.44 -24.59
CA MET A 1 35.86 -17.23 -25.27
C MET A 1 34.75 -17.48 -24.26
N ASN A 2 33.68 -16.70 -24.33
CA ASN A 2 32.51 -16.86 -23.46
C ASN A 2 31.78 -18.14 -23.87
N HIS A 3 31.77 -19.15 -23.01
CA HIS A 3 30.84 -20.26 -23.15
C HIS A 3 29.45 -19.73 -22.87
N GLY A 4 28.73 -19.40 -23.95
CA GLY A 4 27.29 -19.22 -23.90
C GLY A 4 26.66 -20.53 -23.46
N THR A 5 26.12 -20.55 -22.25
CA THR A 5 25.20 -21.59 -21.78
C THR A 5 24.09 -21.75 -22.82
N GLN A 6 24.00 -22.92 -23.44
CA GLN A 6 22.85 -23.27 -24.29
C GLN A 6 21.56 -23.06 -23.50
N PRO A 7 20.50 -22.48 -24.11
CA PRO A 7 19.23 -22.35 -23.42
C PRO A 7 18.73 -23.75 -23.07
N THR A 8 18.42 -23.98 -21.80
CA THR A 8 17.78 -25.22 -21.37
C THR A 8 16.44 -25.36 -22.10
N LEU A 9 16.00 -26.60 -22.41
CA LEU A 9 14.72 -26.89 -23.07
C LEU A 9 13.54 -26.13 -22.43
N GLU A 10 13.64 -25.88 -21.13
CA GLU A 10 12.63 -25.23 -20.30
C GLU A 10 12.64 -23.71 -20.41
N SER A 11 13.83 -23.11 -20.58
CA SER A 11 13.94 -21.71 -20.99
C SER A 11 13.27 -21.52 -22.34
N TRP A 12 13.50 -22.45 -23.27
CA TRP A 12 12.84 -22.43 -24.58
C TRP A 12 11.31 -22.57 -24.47
N LEU A 13 10.78 -23.48 -23.63
CA LEU A 13 9.34 -23.61 -23.40
C LEU A 13 8.72 -22.33 -22.81
N SER A 14 9.37 -21.72 -21.81
CA SER A 14 8.90 -20.47 -21.21
C SER A 14 8.88 -19.33 -22.22
N PHE A 15 9.93 -19.21 -23.04
CA PHE A 15 9.99 -18.22 -24.13
C PHE A 15 8.90 -18.44 -25.18
N THR A 16 8.66 -19.70 -25.57
CA THR A 16 7.61 -20.05 -26.54
C THR A 16 6.22 -19.63 -26.03
N LEU A 17 5.95 -19.84 -24.73
CA LEU A 17 4.70 -19.37 -24.11
C LEU A 17 4.63 -17.85 -24.06
N LEU A 18 5.74 -17.18 -23.73
CA LEU A 18 5.80 -15.72 -23.66
C LEU A 18 5.59 -15.07 -25.03
N ASP A 19 6.05 -15.67 -26.13
CA ASP A 19 5.75 -15.18 -27.48
C ASP A 19 4.24 -15.16 -27.78
N ALA A 20 3.51 -16.17 -27.29
CA ALA A 20 2.07 -16.27 -27.44
C ALA A 20 1.28 -15.25 -26.59
N ILE A 21 1.92 -14.52 -25.66
CA ILE A 21 1.22 -13.55 -24.79
C ILE A 21 0.71 -12.32 -25.55
N THR A 22 1.24 -12.10 -26.76
CA THR A 22 0.83 -10.98 -27.63
C THR A 22 -0.39 -11.30 -28.50
N ASP A 23 -0.99 -12.48 -28.32
CA ASP A 23 -2.25 -12.85 -28.95
C ASP A 23 -3.37 -11.87 -28.56
N LYS A 24 -4.32 -11.64 -29.47
CA LYS A 24 -5.44 -10.70 -29.27
C LYS A 24 -6.57 -11.30 -28.43
N GLU A 25 -6.69 -12.63 -28.40
CA GLU A 25 -7.73 -13.34 -27.68
C GLU A 25 -7.41 -13.41 -26.17
N PRO A 26 -8.23 -12.82 -25.29
CA PRO A 26 -7.97 -12.83 -23.84
C PRO A 26 -7.86 -14.24 -23.25
N VAL A 27 -8.58 -15.20 -23.83
CA VAL A 27 -8.54 -16.61 -23.42
C VAL A 27 -7.13 -17.19 -23.65
N VAL A 28 -6.47 -16.86 -24.77
CA VAL A 28 -5.11 -17.32 -25.06
C VAL A 28 -4.13 -16.73 -24.05
N GLN A 29 -4.25 -15.43 -23.76
CA GLN A 29 -3.43 -14.75 -22.75
C GLN A 29 -3.59 -15.37 -21.35
N GLU A 30 -4.82 -15.73 -20.97
CA GLU A 30 -5.12 -16.42 -19.71
C GLU A 30 -4.49 -17.82 -19.66
N GLN A 31 -4.58 -18.59 -20.76
CA GLN A 31 -3.95 -19.90 -20.85
C GLN A 31 -2.42 -19.80 -20.79
N VAL A 32 -1.81 -18.79 -21.43
CA VAL A 32 -0.37 -18.52 -21.31
C VAL A 32 0.00 -18.22 -19.86
N CYS A 33 -0.75 -17.36 -19.17
CA CYS A 33 -0.52 -17.06 -17.77
C CYS A 33 -0.67 -18.31 -16.88
N SER A 34 -1.66 -19.16 -17.15
CA SER A 34 -1.87 -20.43 -16.44
C SER A 34 -0.70 -21.40 -16.66
N ALA A 35 -0.24 -21.55 -17.90
CA ALA A 35 0.89 -22.40 -18.24
C ALA A 35 2.20 -21.90 -17.59
N LEU A 36 2.45 -20.58 -17.59
CA LEU A 36 3.59 -19.99 -16.89
C LEU A 36 3.55 -20.25 -15.39
N ARG A 37 2.36 -20.19 -14.76
CA ARG A 37 2.20 -20.55 -13.34
C ARG A 37 2.52 -22.01 -13.10
N PHE A 38 1.99 -22.92 -13.92
CA PHE A 38 2.26 -24.35 -13.81
C PHE A 38 3.77 -24.67 -13.95
N LEU A 39 4.45 -24.03 -14.90
CA LEU A 39 5.92 -24.15 -15.01
C LEU A 39 6.62 -23.58 -13.77
N GLY A 40 6.13 -22.46 -13.23
CA GLY A 40 6.64 -21.83 -12.02
C GLY A 40 6.45 -22.66 -10.75
N GLU A 41 5.45 -23.54 -10.69
CA GLU A 41 5.25 -24.47 -9.57
C GLU A 41 6.37 -25.52 -9.51
N ALA A 42 6.76 -26.05 -10.67
CA ALA A 42 7.83 -27.02 -10.76
C ALA A 42 9.22 -26.37 -10.68
N ARG A 43 9.38 -25.20 -11.31
CA ARG A 43 10.67 -24.52 -11.54
C ARG A 43 10.54 -23.00 -11.44
N PRO A 44 10.41 -22.46 -10.22
CA PRO A 44 10.13 -21.04 -10.02
C PRO A 44 11.29 -20.15 -10.48
N ARG A 45 12.54 -20.53 -10.21
CA ARG A 45 13.72 -19.71 -10.53
C ARG A 45 13.90 -19.55 -12.04
N GLU A 46 13.80 -20.66 -12.77
CA GLU A 46 13.97 -20.72 -14.22
C GLU A 46 12.85 -19.93 -14.93
N THR A 47 11.61 -20.13 -14.51
CA THR A 47 10.43 -19.44 -15.07
C THR A 47 10.53 -17.93 -14.86
N LEU A 48 10.89 -17.50 -13.65
CA LEU A 48 11.04 -16.08 -13.32
C LEU A 48 12.21 -15.43 -14.09
N ARG A 49 13.34 -16.13 -14.25
CA ARG A 49 14.47 -15.66 -15.08
C ARG A 49 14.11 -15.58 -16.55
N ALA A 50 13.31 -16.51 -17.07
CA ALA A 50 12.82 -16.44 -18.44
C ALA A 50 11.91 -15.22 -18.66
N CYS A 51 11.01 -14.94 -17.71
CA CYS A 51 10.16 -13.75 -17.75
C CYS A 51 10.98 -12.44 -17.71
N ASP A 52 11.98 -12.33 -16.82
CA ASP A 52 12.92 -11.20 -16.79
C ASP A 52 13.66 -11.03 -18.12
N ALA A 53 14.26 -12.11 -18.61
CA ALA A 53 15.00 -12.09 -19.87
C ALA A 53 14.11 -11.65 -21.04
N TYR A 54 12.88 -12.17 -21.12
CA TYR A 54 11.92 -11.81 -22.15
C TYR A 54 11.54 -10.32 -22.09
N LEU A 55 11.21 -9.81 -20.90
CA LEU A 55 10.85 -8.41 -20.68
C LEU A 55 11.99 -7.44 -21.03
N ARG A 56 13.26 -7.84 -20.80
CA ARG A 56 14.46 -7.07 -21.18
C ARG A 56 14.73 -7.11 -22.68
N GLN A 57 14.53 -8.26 -23.33
CA GLN A 57 14.72 -8.39 -24.78
C GLN A 57 13.65 -7.64 -25.58
N HIS A 58 12.44 -7.52 -25.02
CA HIS A 58 11.29 -6.87 -25.66
C HIS A 58 10.95 -5.52 -25.03
N ASP A 59 11.90 -4.57 -25.05
CA ASP A 59 11.74 -3.25 -24.42
C ASP A 59 10.51 -2.47 -24.94
N LYS A 60 10.15 -2.68 -26.22
CA LYS A 60 9.00 -2.06 -26.91
C LYS A 60 7.68 -2.80 -26.74
N LEU A 61 7.64 -3.88 -25.95
CA LEU A 61 6.41 -4.63 -25.69
C LEU A 61 5.36 -3.72 -25.06
N ALA A 62 4.12 -3.77 -25.56
CA ALA A 62 3.04 -2.93 -25.07
C ALA A 62 2.75 -3.19 -23.58
N GLN A 63 2.43 -2.11 -22.84
CA GLN A 63 2.22 -2.14 -21.38
C GLN A 63 1.22 -3.21 -20.90
N PRO A 64 0.08 -3.46 -21.58
CA PRO A 64 -0.85 -4.51 -21.14
C PRO A 64 -0.22 -5.90 -21.11
N TYR A 65 0.60 -6.24 -22.12
CA TYR A 65 1.28 -7.54 -22.17
C TYR A 65 2.39 -7.64 -21.11
N ARG A 66 3.13 -6.55 -20.87
CA ARG A 66 4.10 -6.50 -19.76
C ARG A 66 3.42 -6.72 -18.42
N ALA A 67 2.23 -6.15 -18.21
CA ALA A 67 1.44 -6.33 -16.99
C ALA A 67 1.05 -7.80 -16.77
N LEU A 68 0.66 -8.52 -17.83
CA LEU A 68 0.33 -9.95 -17.74
C LEU A 68 1.53 -10.79 -17.30
N ILE A 69 2.71 -10.54 -17.88
CA ILE A 69 3.95 -11.24 -17.49
C ILE A 69 4.27 -10.96 -16.01
N LEU A 70 4.25 -9.68 -15.61
CA LEU A 70 4.53 -9.29 -14.22
C LEU A 70 3.54 -9.91 -13.21
N ARG A 71 2.25 -10.01 -13.57
CA ARG A 71 1.24 -10.71 -12.76
C ARG A 71 1.50 -12.22 -12.69
N ALA A 72 1.94 -12.84 -13.78
CA ALA A 72 2.34 -14.25 -13.74
C ALA A 72 3.54 -14.44 -12.79
N MET A 73 4.53 -13.55 -12.85
CA MET A 73 5.69 -13.56 -11.95
C MET A 73 5.29 -13.39 -10.47
N GLU A 74 4.43 -12.42 -10.16
CA GLU A 74 3.87 -12.19 -8.82
C GLU A 74 3.22 -13.46 -8.24
N MET A 75 2.44 -14.18 -9.05
CA MET A 75 1.77 -15.40 -8.62
C MET A 75 2.75 -16.52 -8.31
N VAL A 76 3.77 -16.72 -9.16
CA VAL A 76 4.84 -17.69 -8.89
C VAL A 76 5.61 -17.33 -7.61
N LEU A 77 5.93 -16.05 -7.42
CA LEU A 77 6.59 -15.56 -6.22
C LEU A 77 5.75 -15.78 -4.96
N SER A 78 4.45 -15.49 -5.02
CA SER A 78 3.56 -15.62 -3.87
C SER A 78 3.52 -17.04 -3.30
N SER A 79 3.66 -18.06 -4.17
CA SER A 79 3.68 -19.47 -3.76
C SER A 79 5.10 -20.00 -3.46
N HIS A 80 6.14 -19.48 -4.14
CA HIS A 80 7.46 -20.10 -4.15
C HIS A 80 8.62 -19.18 -3.72
N ILE A 81 8.35 -18.04 -3.07
CA ILE A 81 9.39 -17.10 -2.62
C ILE A 81 10.47 -17.76 -1.74
N HIS A 82 10.12 -18.81 -0.98
CA HIS A 82 11.03 -19.58 -0.13
C HIS A 82 12.07 -20.40 -0.92
N GLN A 83 11.86 -20.64 -2.22
CA GLN A 83 12.75 -21.41 -3.10
C GLN A 83 13.73 -20.52 -3.88
N LEU A 84 13.55 -19.19 -3.83
CA LEU A 84 14.43 -18.25 -4.54
C LEU A 84 15.77 -18.08 -3.81
N ASP A 85 16.83 -17.84 -4.58
CA ASP A 85 18.12 -17.37 -4.08
C ASP A 85 18.19 -15.84 -4.11
N LYS A 86 19.22 -15.29 -3.45
CA LYS A 86 19.46 -13.84 -3.41
C LYS A 86 19.71 -13.26 -4.80
N ASP A 87 20.41 -13.98 -5.67
CA ASP A 87 20.76 -13.49 -7.01
C ASP A 87 19.51 -13.30 -7.88
N THR A 88 18.61 -14.29 -7.89
CA THR A 88 17.35 -14.19 -8.63
C THR A 88 16.46 -13.11 -8.02
N ALA A 89 16.39 -13.02 -6.68
CA ALA A 89 15.67 -11.93 -6.03
C ALA A 89 16.19 -10.55 -6.46
N SER A 90 17.51 -10.33 -6.45
CA SER A 90 18.12 -9.07 -6.90
C SER A 90 17.80 -8.72 -8.35
N ILE A 91 17.81 -9.70 -9.27
CA ILE A 91 17.42 -9.49 -10.68
C ILE A 91 15.96 -9.02 -10.77
N LEU A 92 15.07 -9.69 -10.04
CA LEU A 92 13.64 -9.38 -10.04
C LEU A 92 13.33 -8.02 -9.41
N ILE A 93 14.05 -7.67 -8.35
CA ILE A 93 13.94 -6.36 -7.69
C ILE A 93 14.31 -5.24 -8.66
N LEU A 94 15.46 -5.37 -9.34
CA LEU A 94 15.90 -4.38 -10.32
C LEU A 94 14.94 -4.27 -11.51
N LEU A 95 14.46 -5.41 -12.03
CA LEU A 95 13.46 -5.43 -13.09
C LEU A 95 12.19 -4.70 -12.66
N ALA A 96 11.56 -5.12 -11.57
CA ALA A 96 10.28 -4.59 -11.13
C ALA A 96 10.37 -3.11 -10.73
N SER A 97 11.47 -2.70 -10.10
CA SER A 97 11.76 -1.30 -9.76
C SER A 97 11.91 -0.42 -11.00
N SER A 98 12.62 -0.93 -12.01
CA SER A 98 12.73 -0.24 -13.30
C SER A 98 11.37 -0.15 -14.01
N GLU A 99 10.61 -1.24 -14.05
CA GLU A 99 9.28 -1.29 -14.65
C GLU A 99 8.32 -0.31 -13.97
N MET A 100 8.15 -0.33 -12.66
CA MET A 100 7.16 0.53 -12.00
C MET A 100 7.44 2.05 -12.16
N THR A 101 8.63 2.44 -12.62
CA THR A 101 9.07 3.83 -12.79
C THR A 101 9.32 4.27 -14.24
N ARG A 102 9.10 3.43 -15.28
CA ARG A 102 9.45 3.83 -16.68
C ARG A 102 8.60 4.97 -17.21
N THR A 103 7.38 5.14 -16.74
CA THR A 103 6.50 6.25 -17.12
C THR A 103 5.99 6.97 -15.90
N LYS A 104 5.72 8.27 -16.03
CA LYS A 104 5.18 9.13 -14.96
C LYS A 104 3.65 9.01 -14.81
N GLY A 105 3.04 7.98 -15.39
CA GLY A 105 1.59 7.77 -15.34
C GLY A 105 1.13 7.51 -13.91
N LEU A 106 -0.10 7.93 -13.59
CA LEU A 106 -0.79 7.58 -12.34
C LEU A 106 -1.61 6.31 -12.56
N ASP A 107 -1.56 5.40 -11.60
CA ASP A 107 -2.43 4.21 -11.50
C ASP A 107 -2.51 3.32 -12.75
N CYS A 108 -1.40 3.14 -13.48
CA CYS A 108 -1.37 2.25 -14.64
C CYS A 108 -1.25 0.78 -14.18
N ASP A 109 -2.04 -0.11 -14.77
CA ASP A 109 -2.11 -1.53 -14.36
C ASP A 109 -0.76 -2.26 -14.37
N TRP A 110 0.11 -1.89 -15.31
CA TRP A 110 1.46 -2.47 -15.42
C TRP A 110 2.40 -2.00 -14.29
N GLN A 111 2.30 -0.73 -13.86
CA GLN A 111 3.05 -0.23 -12.70
C GLN A 111 2.60 -0.93 -11.41
N ARG A 112 1.29 -1.18 -11.27
CA ARG A 112 0.73 -1.94 -10.16
C ARG A 112 1.22 -3.39 -10.17
N ALA A 113 1.27 -4.03 -11.33
CA ALA A 113 1.83 -5.38 -11.47
C ALA A 113 3.31 -5.43 -11.08
N ALA A 114 4.12 -4.46 -11.53
CA ALA A 114 5.52 -4.34 -11.13
C ALA A 114 5.69 -4.10 -9.62
N SER A 115 4.89 -3.22 -9.03
CA SER A 115 4.86 -3.00 -7.58
C SER A 115 4.52 -4.30 -6.83
N SER A 116 3.55 -5.07 -7.32
CA SER A 116 3.13 -6.34 -6.71
C SER A 116 4.25 -7.39 -6.72
N VAL A 117 5.08 -7.42 -7.77
CA VAL A 117 6.31 -8.24 -7.80
C VAL A 117 7.28 -7.84 -6.68
N LEU A 118 7.53 -6.54 -6.48
CA LEU A 118 8.38 -6.07 -5.38
C LEU A 118 7.81 -6.43 -4.01
N VAL A 119 6.48 -6.30 -3.84
CA VAL A 119 5.79 -6.67 -2.59
C VAL A 119 5.92 -8.17 -2.32
N ALA A 120 5.74 -9.02 -3.34
CA ALA A 120 5.90 -10.46 -3.22
C ALA A 120 7.34 -10.87 -2.86
N VAL A 121 8.34 -10.25 -3.50
CA VAL A 121 9.76 -10.47 -3.15
C VAL A 121 10.07 -9.97 -1.73
N GLY A 122 9.48 -8.84 -1.34
CA GLY A 122 9.64 -8.19 -0.04
C GLY A 122 9.12 -9.00 1.15
N LYS A 123 8.31 -10.04 0.93
CA LYS A 123 7.92 -10.99 1.99
C LYS A 123 9.12 -11.75 2.58
N ARG A 124 10.20 -11.94 1.81
CA ARG A 124 11.41 -12.66 2.25
C ARG A 124 12.68 -11.82 2.16
N PHE A 125 12.82 -11.01 1.10
CA PHE A 125 14.03 -10.26 0.81
C PHE A 125 13.83 -8.76 1.08
N ILE A 126 13.13 -8.41 2.16
CA ILE A 126 12.74 -7.03 2.47
C ILE A 126 13.93 -6.06 2.44
N ASN A 127 15.08 -6.42 3.02
CA ASN A 127 16.26 -5.55 3.04
C ASN A 127 16.74 -5.18 1.63
N GLN A 128 16.78 -6.14 0.70
CA GLN A 128 17.19 -5.88 -0.69
C GLN A 128 16.14 -5.03 -1.43
N VAL A 129 14.85 -5.28 -1.16
CA VAL A 129 13.77 -4.46 -1.72
C VAL A 129 13.86 -3.03 -1.22
N MET A 130 14.10 -2.84 0.08
CA MET A 130 14.21 -1.52 0.69
C MET A 130 15.45 -0.77 0.19
N GLU A 131 16.59 -1.44 0.03
CA GLU A 131 17.80 -0.83 -0.57
C GLU A 131 17.50 -0.24 -1.96
N GLU A 132 16.82 -1.00 -2.83
CA GLU A 132 16.47 -0.53 -4.17
C GLU A 132 15.37 0.55 -4.13
N VAL A 133 14.28 0.34 -3.40
CA VAL A 133 13.12 1.24 -3.40
C VAL A 133 13.45 2.58 -2.73
N LEU A 134 14.20 2.57 -1.61
CA LEU A 134 14.59 3.80 -0.92
C LEU A 134 15.64 4.60 -1.69
N SER A 135 16.45 3.98 -2.56
CA SER A 135 17.33 4.72 -3.47
C SER A 135 16.56 5.71 -4.36
N ARG A 136 15.27 5.46 -4.60
CA ARG A 136 14.35 6.27 -5.41
C ARG A 136 13.45 7.19 -4.57
N PHE A 137 13.61 7.19 -3.24
CA PHE A 137 12.80 7.96 -2.29
C PHE A 137 13.68 8.96 -1.54
N GLN A 138 14.09 10.03 -2.24
CA GLN A 138 15.09 10.99 -1.76
C GLN A 138 14.44 12.24 -1.15
N PRO A 139 14.99 12.78 -0.04
CA PRO A 139 14.41 13.94 0.63
C PRO A 139 14.34 15.17 -0.29
N GLY A 140 13.26 15.95 -0.17
CA GLY A 140 13.07 17.19 -0.92
C GLY A 140 12.73 17.02 -2.40
N VAL A 141 12.50 15.80 -2.87
CA VAL A 141 12.04 15.50 -4.25
C VAL A 141 10.73 14.71 -4.17
N LEU A 142 9.71 15.13 -4.93
CA LEU A 142 8.46 14.38 -4.98
C LEU A 142 8.71 12.99 -5.61
N PRO A 143 8.34 11.90 -4.91
CA PRO A 143 8.60 10.55 -5.37
C PRO A 143 7.64 10.17 -6.50
N HIS A 144 8.03 9.18 -7.29
CA HIS A 144 7.11 8.53 -8.21
C HIS A 144 5.97 7.87 -7.42
N CYS A 145 4.71 7.99 -7.88
CA CYS A 145 3.55 7.44 -7.15
C CYS A 145 3.69 5.94 -6.87
N SER A 146 4.16 5.17 -7.85
CA SER A 146 4.42 3.73 -7.66
C SER A 146 5.42 3.42 -6.54
N VAL A 147 6.43 4.28 -6.30
CA VAL A 147 7.39 4.07 -5.21
C VAL A 147 6.66 4.16 -3.87
N LEU A 148 5.87 5.22 -3.68
CA LEU A 148 5.10 5.43 -2.46
C LEU A 148 4.00 4.37 -2.27
N GLN A 149 3.30 3.98 -3.33
CA GLN A 149 2.31 2.89 -3.30
C GLN A 149 2.96 1.53 -2.97
N THR A 150 4.19 1.29 -3.44
CA THR A 150 4.94 0.06 -3.11
C THR A 150 5.30 0.03 -1.63
N LEU A 151 5.81 1.14 -1.07
CA LEU A 151 6.10 1.24 0.36
C LEU A 151 4.83 0.98 1.21
N ALA A 152 3.70 1.57 0.81
CA ALA A 152 2.42 1.35 1.46
C ALA A 152 2.00 -0.14 1.42
N SER A 153 2.10 -0.77 0.24
CA SER A 153 1.74 -2.17 0.04
C SER A 153 2.67 -3.15 0.76
N LEU A 154 3.96 -2.83 0.86
CA LEU A 154 4.94 -3.59 1.66
C LEU A 154 4.57 -3.57 3.15
N SER A 155 4.08 -2.43 3.65
CA SER A 155 3.66 -2.27 5.05
C SER A 155 2.47 -3.17 5.41
N VAL A 156 1.56 -3.38 4.45
CA VAL A 156 0.42 -4.30 4.61
C VAL A 156 0.83 -5.77 4.46
N SER A 157 1.74 -6.05 3.52
CA SER A 157 2.14 -7.43 3.19
C SER A 157 3.19 -8.01 4.15
N ASN A 158 3.99 -7.16 4.79
CA ASN A 158 5.09 -7.56 5.67
C ASN A 158 5.36 -6.49 6.74
N ALA A 159 4.45 -6.35 7.71
CA ALA A 159 4.57 -5.34 8.77
C ALA A 159 5.87 -5.49 9.58
N PHE A 160 6.21 -6.71 9.99
CA PHE A 160 7.44 -6.98 10.75
C PHE A 160 8.72 -6.61 10.01
N GLY A 161 8.79 -6.86 8.70
CA GLY A 161 9.94 -6.46 7.89
C GLY A 161 10.00 -4.97 7.61
N MET A 162 8.85 -4.30 7.56
CA MET A 162 8.75 -2.90 7.10
C MET A 162 8.90 -1.88 8.22
N VAL A 163 8.30 -2.13 9.39
CA VAL A 163 8.26 -1.16 10.51
C VAL A 163 9.64 -0.63 10.94
N PRO A 164 10.72 -1.45 10.99
CA PRO A 164 12.06 -0.93 11.30
C PRO A 164 12.57 0.18 10.36
N PHE A 165 12.07 0.24 9.12
CA PHE A 165 12.44 1.29 8.15
C PHE A 165 11.54 2.54 8.24
N LEU A 166 10.36 2.43 8.83
CA LEU A 166 9.36 3.49 8.83
C LEU A 166 9.84 4.82 9.46
N PRO A 167 10.66 4.87 10.54
CA PRO A 167 11.12 6.15 11.08
C PRO A 167 11.90 6.95 10.03
N SER A 168 12.82 6.31 9.32
CA SER A 168 13.59 6.95 8.25
C SER A 168 12.71 7.38 7.07
N ILE A 169 11.71 6.57 6.71
CA ILE A 169 10.78 6.85 5.61
C ILE A 169 9.90 8.06 5.97
N LEU A 170 9.33 8.07 7.18
CA LEU A 170 8.47 9.16 7.66
C LEU A 170 9.25 10.47 7.70
N SER A 171 10.43 10.50 8.33
CA SER A 171 11.30 11.68 8.36
C SER A 171 11.65 12.20 6.96
N THR A 172 11.93 11.31 6.00
CA THR A 172 12.22 11.67 4.60
C THR A 172 10.98 12.25 3.90
N MET A 173 9.81 11.72 4.23
CA MET A 173 8.54 12.04 3.59
C MET A 173 7.97 13.39 4.01
N LEU A 174 8.20 13.85 5.25
CA LEU A 174 7.57 15.05 5.81
C LEU A 174 7.73 16.31 4.94
N PRO A 175 8.93 16.67 4.43
CA PRO A 175 9.07 17.84 3.56
C PRO A 175 8.25 17.73 2.26
N MET A 176 8.02 16.51 1.77
CA MET A 176 7.31 16.24 0.52
C MET A 176 5.81 16.50 0.64
N LEU A 177 5.22 16.37 1.84
CA LEU A 177 3.81 16.67 2.07
C LEU A 177 3.50 18.14 1.71
N GLY A 178 4.36 19.08 2.10
CA GLY A 178 4.22 20.49 1.73
C GLY A 178 4.37 20.74 0.21
N MET A 179 5.10 19.87 -0.49
CA MET A 179 5.34 19.98 -1.94
C MET A 179 4.20 19.39 -2.78
N ALA A 180 3.41 18.47 -2.21
CA ALA A 180 2.33 17.80 -2.91
C ALA A 180 1.17 18.77 -3.21
N LYS A 181 1.10 19.25 -4.47
CA LYS A 181 0.05 20.17 -4.92
C LYS A 181 -1.16 19.47 -5.56
N GLN A 182 -0.93 18.32 -6.20
CA GLN A 182 -1.97 17.57 -6.89
C GLN A 182 -2.73 16.68 -5.90
N ASP A 183 -4.06 16.78 -5.89
CA ASP A 183 -4.89 15.98 -4.97
C ASP A 183 -4.74 14.47 -5.18
N ALA A 184 -4.52 14.02 -6.43
CA ALA A 184 -4.23 12.62 -6.71
C ALA A 184 -2.97 12.11 -5.97
N LEU A 185 -1.90 12.91 -5.95
CA LEU A 185 -0.68 12.56 -5.21
C LEU A 185 -0.90 12.63 -3.69
N ARG A 186 -1.67 13.60 -3.20
CA ARG A 186 -2.02 13.70 -1.77
C ARG A 186 -2.80 12.49 -1.28
N VAL A 187 -3.69 11.94 -2.11
CA VAL A 187 -4.40 10.68 -1.82
C VAL A 187 -3.40 9.54 -1.63
N VAL A 188 -2.36 9.44 -2.47
CA VAL A 188 -1.31 8.41 -2.33
C VAL A 188 -0.53 8.60 -1.01
N PHE A 189 -0.21 9.83 -0.62
CA PHE A 189 0.40 10.11 0.70
C PHE A 189 -0.49 9.71 1.87
N CYS A 190 -1.81 10.00 1.79
CA CYS A 190 -2.76 9.59 2.82
C CYS A 190 -2.81 8.06 2.95
N CYS A 191 -2.88 7.35 1.82
CA CYS A 191 -2.87 5.88 1.78
C CYS A 191 -1.59 5.30 2.40
N ALA A 192 -0.43 5.86 2.07
CA ALA A 192 0.83 5.44 2.67
C ALA A 192 0.87 5.66 4.18
N LEU A 193 0.50 6.87 4.65
CA LEU A 193 0.44 7.20 6.09
C LEU A 193 -0.54 6.31 6.85
N GLN A 194 -1.69 5.99 6.24
CA GLN A 194 -2.65 5.05 6.81
C GLN A 194 -2.00 3.69 7.03
N HIS A 195 -1.42 3.10 5.98
CA HIS A 195 -0.83 1.76 6.05
C HIS A 195 0.43 1.70 6.91
N PHE A 196 1.25 2.75 6.94
CA PHE A 196 2.37 2.85 7.87
C PHE A 196 1.88 2.82 9.32
N SER A 197 0.79 3.54 9.60
CA SER A 197 0.20 3.58 10.93
C SER A 197 -0.42 2.24 11.32
N GLU A 198 -1.22 1.63 10.44
CA GLU A 198 -1.81 0.29 10.66
C GLU A 198 -0.73 -0.77 10.89
N SER A 199 0.32 -0.78 10.06
CA SER A 199 1.46 -1.70 10.16
C SER A 199 2.25 -1.51 11.46
N THR A 200 2.45 -0.27 11.89
CA THR A 200 3.09 0.04 13.17
C THR A 200 2.25 -0.48 14.34
N LEU A 201 0.93 -0.29 14.31
CA LEU A 201 0.03 -0.80 15.34
C LEU A 201 0.01 -2.34 15.38
N GLU A 202 0.01 -3.01 14.23
CA GLU A 202 0.12 -4.46 14.13
C GLU A 202 1.44 -4.96 14.75
N TYR A 203 2.55 -4.31 14.43
CA TYR A 203 3.87 -4.64 15.00
C TYR A 203 3.89 -4.48 16.52
N LEU A 204 3.39 -3.35 17.03
CA LEU A 204 3.35 -3.06 18.47
C LEU A 204 2.40 -4.00 19.24
N ALA A 205 1.35 -4.49 18.59
CA ALA A 205 0.42 -5.46 19.18
C ALA A 205 1.01 -6.88 19.29
N ASN A 206 2.03 -7.20 18.48
CA ASN A 206 2.62 -8.54 18.37
C ASN A 206 4.14 -8.52 18.59
N LEU A 207 4.61 -7.76 19.59
CA LEU A 207 6.04 -7.59 19.88
C LEU A 207 6.77 -8.91 20.22
N ASP A 208 6.05 -9.93 20.68
CA ASP A 208 6.56 -11.27 20.96
C ASP A 208 7.03 -12.01 19.69
N GLN A 209 6.44 -11.68 18.54
CA GLN A 209 6.78 -12.24 17.23
C GLN A 209 7.69 -11.31 16.40
N ALA A 210 7.90 -10.08 16.89
CA ALA A 210 8.60 -9.05 16.16
C ALA A 210 10.11 -9.32 16.07
N PRO A 211 10.76 -8.99 14.94
CA PRO A 211 12.21 -9.16 14.78
C PRO A 211 13.02 -8.27 15.72
N ASP A 212 12.47 -7.10 16.08
CA ASP A 212 13.01 -6.20 17.10
C ASP A 212 11.90 -5.83 18.11
N PRO A 213 11.86 -6.46 19.30
CA PRO A 213 10.84 -6.19 20.32
C PRO A 213 11.09 -4.87 21.07
N THR A 214 12.19 -4.15 20.78
CA THR A 214 12.52 -2.89 21.48
C THR A 214 11.83 -1.68 20.88
N VAL A 215 11.26 -1.81 19.67
CA VAL A 215 10.51 -0.76 18.98
C VAL A 215 9.37 -0.25 19.86
N ARG A 216 9.30 1.08 20.03
CA ARG A 216 8.27 1.76 20.83
C ARG A 216 7.49 2.74 19.98
N ARG A 217 6.25 3.02 20.40
CA ARG A 217 5.38 4.03 19.80
C ARG A 217 6.08 5.39 19.63
N ASP A 218 6.91 5.77 20.61
CA ASP A 218 7.58 7.08 20.63
C ASP A 218 8.54 7.28 19.45
N ALA A 219 9.04 6.20 18.83
CA ALA A 219 9.90 6.28 17.65
C ALA A 219 9.19 6.87 16.43
N PHE A 220 7.85 6.88 16.41
CA PHE A 220 7.03 7.33 15.29
C PHE A 220 6.23 8.59 15.62
N ALA A 221 5.99 8.85 16.91
CA ALA A 221 4.98 9.80 17.37
C ALA A 221 5.18 11.23 16.84
N ALA A 222 6.42 11.72 16.82
CA ALA A 222 6.73 13.08 16.34
C ALA A 222 6.47 13.25 14.83
N ASP A 223 6.91 12.28 14.03
CA ASP A 223 6.75 12.33 12.57
C ASP A 223 5.28 12.11 12.17
N ILE A 224 4.60 11.15 12.82
CA ILE A 224 3.18 10.91 12.59
C ILE A 224 2.36 12.14 12.98
N PHE A 225 2.66 12.79 14.11
CA PHE A 225 1.97 14.03 14.49
C PHE A 225 2.21 15.16 13.48
N SER A 226 3.43 15.30 12.97
CA SER A 226 3.76 16.32 11.96
C SER A 226 2.98 16.10 10.67
N ALA A 227 2.87 14.84 10.21
CA ALA A 227 2.05 14.49 9.06
C ALA A 227 0.54 14.69 9.35
N TYR A 228 0.09 14.27 10.53
CA TYR A 228 -1.28 14.42 10.99
C TYR A 228 -1.73 15.88 10.92
N ASP A 229 -0.90 16.80 11.41
CA ASP A 229 -1.21 18.23 11.46
C ASP A 229 -1.44 18.82 10.06
N ILE A 230 -0.59 18.45 9.10
CA ILE A 230 -0.74 18.84 7.69
C ILE A 230 -2.05 18.29 7.12
N LEU A 231 -2.30 16.98 7.30
CA LEU A 231 -3.49 16.31 6.77
C LEU A 231 -4.77 16.92 7.34
N PHE A 232 -4.85 17.06 8.67
CA PHE A 232 -6.05 17.52 9.35
C PHE A 232 -6.34 19.00 9.12
N HIS A 233 -5.34 19.87 9.24
CA HIS A 233 -5.57 21.32 9.15
C HIS A 233 -5.60 21.81 7.70
N HIS A 234 -4.83 21.20 6.78
CA HIS A 234 -4.67 21.73 5.42
C HIS A 234 -5.39 20.89 4.37
N TRP A 235 -5.30 19.55 4.42
CA TRP A 235 -5.83 18.70 3.34
C TRP A 235 -7.29 18.31 3.53
N LEU A 236 -7.75 18.16 4.77
CA LEU A 236 -9.15 17.83 5.08
C LEU A 236 -10.14 18.90 4.58
N GLN A 237 -9.68 20.13 4.41
CA GLN A 237 -10.48 21.24 3.89
C GLN A 237 -10.62 21.23 2.36
N SER A 238 -10.01 20.27 1.65
CA SER A 238 -10.10 20.19 0.19
C SER A 238 -11.55 20.04 -0.28
N ARG A 239 -11.83 20.59 -1.47
CA ARG A 239 -13.12 20.41 -2.15
C ARG A 239 -13.25 18.99 -2.74
N ASP A 240 -12.12 18.33 -3.01
CA ASP A 240 -12.11 16.99 -3.57
C ASP A 240 -12.59 15.96 -2.53
N ALA A 241 -13.64 15.22 -2.87
CA ALA A 241 -14.24 14.26 -1.96
C ALA A 241 -13.36 13.02 -1.73
N LYS A 242 -12.56 12.61 -2.72
CA LYS A 242 -11.66 11.45 -2.59
C LYS A 242 -10.53 11.77 -1.64
N LEU A 243 -9.93 12.95 -1.75
CA LEU A 243 -8.90 13.42 -0.83
C LEU A 243 -9.42 13.54 0.59
N ARG A 244 -10.60 14.13 0.81
CA ARG A 244 -11.19 14.22 2.16
C ARG A 244 -11.42 12.84 2.78
N LEU A 245 -11.89 11.87 2.00
CA LEU A 245 -12.08 10.51 2.47
C LEU A 245 -10.74 9.84 2.81
N ALA A 246 -9.73 9.99 1.94
CA ALA A 246 -8.39 9.45 2.15
C ALA A 246 -7.71 10.05 3.40
N VAL A 247 -7.87 11.36 3.62
CA VAL A 247 -7.37 12.03 4.84
C VAL A 247 -7.99 11.38 6.07
N VAL A 248 -9.31 11.23 6.13
CA VAL A 248 -9.97 10.65 7.31
C VAL A 248 -9.59 9.18 7.52
N ALA A 249 -9.49 8.41 6.44
CA ALA A 249 -9.00 7.03 6.50
C ALA A 249 -7.60 6.93 7.11
N ALA A 250 -6.72 7.90 6.83
CA ALA A 250 -5.39 7.98 7.44
C ALA A 250 -5.41 8.46 8.90
N LEU A 251 -6.22 9.47 9.23
CA LEU A 251 -6.30 10.02 10.59
C LEU A 251 -6.72 8.96 11.63
N GLY A 252 -7.58 8.01 11.24
CA GLY A 252 -8.03 6.90 12.09
C GLY A 252 -6.89 6.15 12.81
N PRO A 253 -6.07 5.38 12.10
CA PRO A 253 -4.95 4.66 12.71
C PRO A 253 -3.85 5.62 13.21
N MET A 254 -3.63 6.78 12.59
CA MET A 254 -2.64 7.75 13.06
C MET A 254 -2.94 8.23 14.49
N SER A 255 -4.22 8.41 14.85
CA SER A 255 -4.62 8.85 16.20
C SER A 255 -4.09 7.97 17.34
N HIS A 256 -3.89 6.67 17.12
CA HIS A 256 -3.31 5.78 18.13
C HIS A 256 -1.80 6.02 18.36
N LEU A 257 -1.12 6.61 17.38
CA LEU A 257 0.33 6.86 17.40
C LEU A 257 0.67 8.29 17.84
N LEU A 258 -0.32 9.16 18.04
CA LEU A 258 -0.10 10.51 18.53
C LEU A 258 0.33 10.51 20.01
N PRO A 259 1.13 11.49 20.44
CA PRO A 259 1.31 11.77 21.86
C PRO A 259 -0.03 12.05 22.53
N SER A 260 -0.28 11.51 23.72
CA SER A 260 -1.58 11.59 24.41
C SER A 260 -2.08 13.04 24.58
N GLU A 261 -1.18 13.95 24.97
CA GLU A 261 -1.49 15.38 25.12
C GLU A 261 -1.94 16.01 23.80
N LYS A 262 -1.27 15.65 22.70
CA LYS A 262 -1.59 16.15 21.36
C LYS A 262 -2.90 15.60 20.85
N LEU A 263 -3.21 14.33 21.09
CA LEU A 263 -4.53 13.80 20.74
C LEU A 263 -5.63 14.55 21.50
N GLU A 264 -5.47 14.75 22.81
CA GLU A 264 -6.46 15.47 23.65
C GLU A 264 -6.73 16.89 23.15
N GLU A 265 -5.67 17.62 22.75
CA GLU A 265 -5.80 18.97 22.15
C GLU A 265 -6.62 18.96 20.85
N GLN A 266 -6.54 17.90 20.05
CA GLN A 266 -7.16 17.82 18.72
C GLN A 266 -8.59 17.30 18.74
N LEU A 267 -8.95 16.43 19.70
CA LEU A 267 -10.28 15.80 19.80
C LEU A 267 -11.46 16.78 19.68
N PRO A 268 -11.44 17.98 20.32
CA PRO A 268 -12.53 18.93 20.22
C PRO A 268 -12.89 19.34 18.78
N ARG A 269 -11.90 19.37 17.88
CA ARG A 269 -12.04 19.76 16.48
C ARG A 269 -12.16 18.55 15.56
N LEU A 270 -11.42 17.48 15.87
CA LEU A 270 -11.36 16.26 15.08
C LEU A 270 -12.73 15.58 15.00
N LEU A 271 -13.37 15.36 16.14
CA LEU A 271 -14.63 14.63 16.20
C LEU A 271 -15.75 15.33 15.42
N PRO A 272 -16.03 16.65 15.59
CA PRO A 272 -17.00 17.34 14.75
C PRO A 272 -16.60 17.35 13.27
N GLY A 273 -15.30 17.46 12.98
CA GLY A 273 -14.75 17.41 11.62
C GLY A 273 -15.11 16.10 10.92
N VAL A 274 -14.83 14.96 11.55
CA VAL A 274 -15.14 13.62 11.03
C VAL A 274 -16.65 13.39 10.96
N LEU A 275 -17.41 13.77 11.98
CA LEU A 275 -18.87 13.62 11.98
C LEU A 275 -19.54 14.41 10.85
N SER A 276 -19.00 15.58 10.50
CA SER A 276 -19.53 16.38 9.39
C SER A 276 -19.46 15.67 8.03
N LEU A 277 -18.59 14.66 7.88
CA LEU A 277 -18.38 13.93 6.63
C LEU A 277 -19.47 12.92 6.35
N TYR A 278 -20.18 12.41 7.37
CA TYR A 278 -21.36 11.55 7.14
C TYR A 278 -22.44 12.24 6.31
N LYS A 279 -22.54 13.57 6.38
CA LYS A 279 -23.47 14.36 5.56
C LYS A 279 -22.95 14.63 4.15
N LYS A 280 -21.64 14.51 3.93
CA LYS A 280 -20.94 14.95 2.71
C LYS A 280 -20.47 13.80 1.80
N HIS A 281 -20.44 12.56 2.30
CA HIS A 281 -19.87 11.41 1.58
C HIS A 281 -20.88 10.26 1.48
N ALA A 282 -20.92 9.61 0.32
CA ALA A 282 -21.71 8.40 0.12
C ALA A 282 -21.08 7.17 0.78
N GLU A 283 -19.74 7.13 0.89
CA GLU A 283 -18.99 6.01 1.46
C GLU A 283 -18.78 6.19 2.97
N THR A 284 -19.83 5.91 3.74
CA THR A 284 -19.83 6.08 5.20
C THR A 284 -18.99 5.04 5.94
N PHE A 285 -18.61 3.94 5.29
CA PHE A 285 -17.80 2.87 5.90
C PHE A 285 -16.44 3.38 6.39
N HIS A 286 -15.67 4.06 5.54
CA HIS A 286 -14.34 4.57 5.92
C HIS A 286 -14.43 5.64 7.01
N VAL A 287 -15.48 6.48 6.96
CA VAL A 287 -15.76 7.46 8.02
C VAL A 287 -16.05 6.75 9.35
N SER A 288 -16.84 5.67 9.32
CA SER A 288 -17.18 4.88 10.51
C SER A 288 -15.98 4.14 11.09
N LYS A 289 -15.19 3.47 10.24
CA LYS A 289 -13.96 2.78 10.66
C LYS A 289 -13.00 3.76 11.35
N SER A 290 -12.75 4.91 10.72
CA SER A 290 -11.80 5.90 11.24
C SER A 290 -12.30 6.55 12.51
N LEU A 291 -13.61 6.87 12.59
CA LEU A 291 -14.20 7.37 13.83
C LEU A 291 -14.07 6.36 14.97
N GLY A 292 -14.28 5.06 14.69
CA GLY A 292 -14.07 4.00 15.67
C GLY A 292 -12.65 3.99 16.21
N GLN A 293 -11.64 4.04 15.33
CA GLN A 293 -10.22 4.09 15.71
C GLN A 293 -9.88 5.36 16.51
N ILE A 294 -10.40 6.53 16.12
CA ILE A 294 -10.20 7.77 16.86
C ILE A 294 -10.78 7.69 18.27
N LEU A 295 -11.98 7.14 18.41
CA LEU A 295 -12.64 6.97 19.72
C LEU A 295 -11.89 5.96 20.58
N GLU A 296 -11.43 4.84 19.99
CA GLU A 296 -10.62 3.85 20.70
C GLU A 296 -9.30 4.46 21.19
N ALA A 297 -8.60 5.22 20.34
CA ALA A 297 -7.41 5.95 20.72
C ALA A 297 -7.68 6.94 21.87
N ALA A 298 -8.76 7.72 21.78
CA ALA A 298 -9.16 8.69 22.80
C ALA A 298 -9.48 8.02 24.15
N VAL A 299 -10.17 6.87 24.14
CA VAL A 299 -10.44 6.08 25.35
C VAL A 299 -9.15 5.52 25.94
N SER A 300 -8.23 5.03 25.09
CA SER A 300 -6.95 4.46 25.55
C SER A 300 -6.06 5.45 26.31
N VAL A 301 -6.19 6.76 26.02
CA VAL A 301 -5.46 7.83 26.71
C VAL A 301 -6.25 8.47 27.86
N GLY A 302 -7.45 7.98 28.16
CA GLY A 302 -8.29 8.50 29.25
C GLY A 302 -8.85 9.89 28.98
N SER A 303 -9.22 10.18 27.73
CA SER A 303 -9.71 11.49 27.30
C SER A 303 -10.94 11.94 28.10
N ARG A 304 -10.91 13.18 28.60
CA ARG A 304 -12.05 13.81 29.29
C ARG A 304 -12.96 14.55 28.31
N THR A 305 -12.43 14.87 27.13
CA THR A 305 -13.14 15.60 26.08
C THR A 305 -14.31 14.79 25.50
N LEU A 306 -14.24 13.45 25.54
CA LEU A 306 -15.28 12.57 25.01
C LEU A 306 -16.65 12.78 25.66
N GLU A 307 -16.70 13.02 26.97
CA GLU A 307 -17.96 13.24 27.70
C GLU A 307 -18.73 14.45 27.15
N ALA A 308 -18.02 15.56 26.89
CA ALA A 308 -18.63 16.77 26.35
C ALA A 308 -19.14 16.61 24.90
N GLN A 309 -18.67 15.60 24.18
CA GLN A 309 -19.03 15.34 22.77
C GLN A 309 -19.99 14.16 22.59
N LEU A 310 -20.32 13.45 23.67
CA LEU A 310 -21.07 12.21 23.64
C LEU A 310 -22.45 12.38 22.97
N ASP A 311 -23.18 13.44 23.32
CA ASP A 311 -24.50 13.71 22.76
C ASP A 311 -24.46 13.92 21.24
N ALA A 312 -23.47 14.69 20.76
CA ALA A 312 -23.30 14.94 19.32
C ALA A 312 -22.89 13.67 18.55
N LEU A 313 -22.04 12.85 19.16
CA LEU A 313 -21.64 11.54 18.63
C LEU A 313 -22.86 10.61 18.50
N LEU A 314 -23.61 10.43 19.58
CA LEU A 314 -24.79 9.57 19.63
C LEU A 314 -25.87 10.03 18.64
N ALA A 315 -26.17 11.33 18.61
CA ALA A 315 -27.15 11.89 17.70
C ALA A 315 -26.77 11.60 16.23
N THR A 316 -25.51 11.82 15.85
CA THR A 316 -25.05 11.59 14.48
C THR A 316 -25.06 10.10 14.13
N LEU A 317 -24.50 9.25 15.00
CA LEU A 317 -24.43 7.80 14.76
C LEU A 317 -25.83 7.16 14.68
N HIS A 318 -26.77 7.61 15.51
CA HIS A 318 -28.15 7.11 15.47
C HIS A 318 -28.81 7.37 14.11
N THR A 319 -28.58 8.55 13.51
CA THR A 319 -29.11 8.84 12.17
C THR A 319 -28.55 7.91 11.10
N GLN A 320 -27.28 7.51 11.21
CA GLN A 320 -26.65 6.59 10.25
C GLN A 320 -27.21 5.17 10.35
N VAL A 321 -27.43 4.67 11.58
CA VAL A 321 -28.03 3.34 11.80
C VAL A 321 -29.51 3.33 11.37
N GLY A 322 -30.25 4.41 11.62
CA GLY A 322 -31.64 4.57 11.17
C GLY A 322 -31.80 4.56 9.65
N TRP A 323 -30.89 5.21 8.92
CA TRP A 323 -30.86 5.18 7.45
C TRP A 323 -30.57 3.78 6.89
N GLY A 324 -29.70 3.00 7.54
CA GLY A 324 -29.42 1.62 7.14
C GLY A 324 -30.64 0.69 7.24
N ARG A 325 -31.53 0.92 8.20
CA ARG A 325 -32.81 0.18 8.33
C ARG A 325 -33.88 0.69 7.36
N GLY A 326 -33.98 2.01 7.17
CA GLY A 326 -34.91 2.63 6.23
C GLY A 326 -34.64 2.26 4.76
N CYS A 327 -33.37 2.17 4.35
CA CYS A 327 -33.03 1.70 3.01
C CYS A 327 -33.32 0.20 2.80
N ARG A 328 -33.07 -0.68 3.79
CA ARG A 328 -33.43 -2.11 3.65
C ARG A 328 -34.93 -2.33 3.54
N GLN A 329 -35.75 -1.57 4.27
CA GLN A 329 -37.21 -1.61 4.12
C GLN A 329 -37.69 -1.05 2.79
N ARG A 330 -36.98 -0.08 2.20
CA ARG A 330 -37.31 0.52 0.89
C ARG A 330 -36.91 -0.35 -0.30
N TRP A 331 -35.97 -1.28 -0.13
CA TRP A 331 -35.42 -2.15 -1.18
C TRP A 331 -35.69 -3.65 -0.98
N GLY A 332 -36.46 -4.05 0.04
CA GLY A 332 -37.01 -5.41 0.16
C GLY A 332 -35.97 -6.53 0.28
N LEU A 333 -34.82 -6.28 0.91
CA LEU A 333 -33.82 -7.34 1.16
C LEU A 333 -34.10 -8.03 2.51
N PRO A 334 -34.06 -9.37 2.59
CA PRO A 334 -34.39 -10.10 3.81
C PRO A 334 -33.32 -9.92 4.90
N VAL A 335 -33.79 -10.09 6.15
CA VAL A 335 -33.07 -9.86 7.42
C VAL A 335 -31.76 -10.62 7.50
#